data_AF-R9LR44-F1
#
_entry.id   AF-R9LR44-F1
#
_cell.length_a   1.000
_cell.length_b   1.000
_cell.length_c   1.000
_cell.angle_alpha   90.00
_cell.angle_beta   90.00
_cell.angle_gamma   90.00
#
_symmetry.space_group_name_H-M   'P 1'
#
loop_
_entity.id
_entity.type
_entity.pdbx_description
1 polymer ?
#
loop_
_entity_poly.entity_id
_entity_poly.type
_entity_poly.pdbx_seq_one_letter_code
_entity_poly.pdbx_strand_id
1 'polypeptide(L)'
;MFKKKEKTEKAPKNKKVRTMKVGTHKKSVLLLWAVLLVSTSFGVYKNFIAINTHTVHEKEIIQLRLNDTNAIENFVKNFAKAYYSWDTSKEAIEARTTEISKCLTKELQDLNADTIRTDIPTSATVTNVLVWNVEQFGTDDFTVAYEVDQQVKEGEQTQVVTENYIVTVHVDKDGAMVITLNPTLAPAIQKSKYEPKAQEADVSGTCLLCQRRCACSCIRRLCIFRTGKSCLYQRRRNLKASVSVKYLDNKSKMTRISQYEFVLHKDDNWKIVE
;
A
#
# COMPACT_ATOMS: atom_id res chain seq x y z
N MET A 1 39.96 -81.54 -83.89
CA MET A 1 41.11 -80.97 -83.14
C MET A 1 40.67 -80.62 -81.73
N PHE A 2 41.34 -81.20 -80.74
CA PHE A 2 41.13 -81.01 -79.30
C PHE A 2 41.44 -79.57 -78.87
N LYS A 3 40.59 -78.95 -78.03
CA LYS A 3 41.04 -77.94 -77.05
C LYS A 3 40.26 -78.03 -75.73
N LYS A 4 40.91 -78.70 -74.79
CA LYS A 4 41.13 -78.43 -73.35
C LYS A 4 40.00 -77.82 -72.51
N LYS A 5 39.62 -78.58 -71.46
CA LYS A 5 38.92 -78.13 -70.25
C LYS A 5 39.84 -77.23 -69.41
N GLU A 6 39.29 -76.19 -68.82
CA GLU A 6 39.87 -75.50 -67.66
C GLU A 6 38.88 -75.59 -66.48
N LYS A 7 39.39 -76.10 -65.35
CA LYS A 7 38.76 -76.04 -64.04
C LYS A 7 39.43 -74.90 -63.29
N THR A 8 38.66 -74.03 -62.66
CA THR A 8 39.18 -73.01 -61.73
C THR A 8 38.61 -73.22 -60.33
N GLU A 9 39.51 -73.13 -59.36
CA GLU A 9 39.43 -73.49 -57.94
C GLU A 9 38.27 -72.89 -57.13
N LYS A 10 37.85 -73.62 -56.09
CA LYS A 10 37.00 -73.12 -55.01
C LYS A 10 37.87 -72.57 -53.88
N ALA A 11 37.68 -71.30 -53.53
CA ALA A 11 38.37 -70.64 -52.42
C ALA A 11 38.00 -71.21 -51.03
N PRO A 12 38.93 -71.21 -50.04
CA PRO A 12 38.71 -71.77 -48.71
C PRO A 12 37.79 -70.88 -47.85
N LYS A 13 36.80 -71.48 -47.18
CA LYS A 13 35.88 -70.76 -46.27
C LYS A 13 36.56 -70.46 -44.94
N ASN A 14 36.64 -69.17 -44.60
CA ASN A 14 37.17 -68.67 -43.33
C ASN A 14 36.14 -68.88 -42.18
N LYS A 15 36.58 -69.35 -41.01
CA LYS A 15 35.73 -69.58 -39.82
C LYS A 15 35.31 -68.24 -39.23
N LYS A 16 34.00 -68.00 -39.07
CA LYS A 16 33.49 -66.76 -38.47
C LYS A 16 33.79 -66.74 -36.96
N VAL A 17 34.48 -65.70 -36.50
CA VAL A 17 34.59 -65.33 -35.08
C VAL A 17 33.18 -64.98 -34.57
N ARG A 18 32.73 -65.59 -33.48
CA ARG A 18 31.46 -65.24 -32.82
C ARG A 18 31.57 -63.82 -32.27
N THR A 19 30.90 -62.87 -32.91
CA THR A 19 30.69 -61.53 -32.37
C THR A 19 29.41 -61.52 -31.55
N MET A 20 29.49 -61.17 -30.26
CA MET A 20 28.29 -60.86 -29.46
C MET A 20 27.72 -59.54 -29.96
N LYS A 21 26.57 -59.59 -30.65
CA LYS A 21 25.80 -58.39 -30.97
C LYS A 21 25.05 -57.95 -29.73
N VAL A 22 25.58 -56.96 -29.02
CA VAL A 22 24.83 -56.24 -27.98
C VAL A 22 23.76 -55.42 -28.69
N GLY A 23 22.49 -55.84 -28.56
CA GLY A 23 21.36 -55.16 -29.17
C GLY A 23 21.25 -53.75 -28.64
N THR A 24 21.25 -52.76 -29.53
CA THR A 24 21.07 -51.35 -29.19
C THR A 24 19.69 -51.19 -28.56
N HIS A 25 19.62 -50.96 -27.24
CA HIS A 25 18.38 -50.94 -26.47
C HIS A 25 17.60 -49.61 -26.67
N LYS A 26 17.34 -49.25 -27.93
CA LYS A 26 16.75 -47.97 -28.38
C LYS A 26 15.47 -47.59 -27.63
N LYS A 27 14.65 -48.58 -27.23
CA LYS A 27 13.43 -48.35 -26.44
C LYS A 27 13.69 -47.96 -24.97
N SER A 28 14.75 -48.49 -24.35
CA SER A 28 15.15 -48.06 -22.98
C SER A 28 15.80 -46.69 -23.04
N VAL A 29 16.60 -46.43 -24.06
CA VAL A 29 17.17 -45.10 -24.28
C VAL A 29 16.05 -44.06 -24.43
N LEU A 30 15.04 -44.32 -25.25
CA LEU A 30 13.85 -43.44 -25.38
C LEU A 30 13.11 -43.25 -24.06
N LEU A 31 12.90 -44.32 -23.28
CA LEU A 31 12.28 -44.23 -21.95
C LEU A 31 13.12 -43.36 -21.00
N LEU A 32 14.45 -43.53 -21.02
CA LEU A 32 15.38 -42.78 -20.20
C LEU A 32 15.37 -41.28 -20.58
N TRP A 33 15.31 -40.97 -21.88
CA TRP A 33 15.15 -39.60 -22.37
C TRP A 33 13.81 -38.97 -21.93
N ALA A 34 12.71 -39.72 -21.98
CA ALA A 34 11.41 -39.24 -21.52
C ALA A 34 11.41 -38.96 -20.00
N VAL A 35 11.98 -39.86 -19.20
CA VAL A 35 12.11 -39.70 -17.74
C VAL A 35 12.97 -38.48 -17.40
N LEU A 36 14.08 -38.27 -18.13
CA LEU A 36 14.95 -37.11 -17.96
C LEU A 36 14.20 -35.80 -18.23
N LEU A 37 13.48 -35.72 -19.35
CA LEU A 37 12.71 -34.53 -19.73
C LEU A 37 11.63 -34.21 -18.68
N VAL A 38 10.90 -35.21 -18.21
CA VAL A 38 9.85 -35.02 -17.18
C VAL A 38 10.46 -34.51 -15.86
N SER A 39 11.59 -35.09 -15.43
CA SER A 39 12.27 -34.67 -14.20
C SER A 39 12.79 -33.23 -14.27
N THR A 40 13.43 -32.84 -15.37
CA THR A 40 13.92 -31.47 -15.56
C THR A 40 12.75 -30.48 -15.63
N SER A 41 11.67 -30.81 -16.33
CA SER A 41 10.46 -29.99 -16.41
C SER A 41 9.82 -29.77 -15.03
N PHE A 42 9.74 -30.83 -14.21
CA PHE A 42 9.16 -30.76 -12.87
C PHE A 42 10.02 -29.91 -11.90
N GLY A 43 11.35 -30.02 -11.99
CA GLY A 43 12.28 -29.19 -11.21
C GLY A 43 12.14 -27.70 -11.54
N VAL A 44 12.03 -27.37 -12.83
CA VAL A 44 11.79 -25.99 -13.29
C VAL A 44 10.41 -25.50 -12.83
N TYR A 45 9.35 -26.31 -12.98
CA TYR A 45 8.00 -25.97 -12.52
C TYR A 45 7.94 -25.65 -11.03
N LYS A 46 8.55 -26.49 -10.18
CA LYS A 46 8.66 -26.25 -8.73
C LYS A 46 9.38 -24.94 -8.40
N ASN A 47 10.43 -24.59 -9.15
CA ASN A 47 11.18 -23.35 -8.94
C ASN A 47 10.35 -22.11 -9.33
N PHE A 48 9.60 -22.17 -10.43
CA PHE A 48 8.69 -21.09 -10.84
C PHE A 48 7.49 -20.90 -9.89
N ILE A 49 6.94 -21.98 -9.33
CA ILE A 49 5.87 -21.87 -8.32
C ILE A 49 6.40 -21.30 -7.00
N ALA A 50 7.62 -21.66 -6.59
CA ALA A 50 8.25 -21.13 -5.39
C ALA A 50 8.54 -19.62 -5.49
N ILE A 51 8.96 -19.13 -6.65
CA ILE A 51 9.21 -17.69 -6.87
C ILE A 51 7.91 -16.89 -6.92
N ASN A 52 6.87 -17.38 -7.63
CA ASN A 52 5.60 -16.65 -7.75
C ASN A 52 4.78 -16.63 -6.46
N THR A 53 4.98 -17.58 -5.53
CA THR A 53 4.22 -17.59 -4.25
C THR A 53 4.71 -16.52 -3.28
N HIS A 54 6.01 -16.18 -3.28
CA HIS A 54 6.57 -15.18 -2.37
C HIS A 54 6.40 -13.73 -2.83
N THR A 55 6.13 -13.48 -4.11
CA THR A 55 5.89 -12.13 -4.63
C THR A 55 4.42 -11.70 -4.56
N VAL A 56 3.50 -12.64 -4.29
CA VAL A 56 2.05 -12.34 -4.23
C VAL A 56 1.64 -11.81 -2.85
N HIS A 57 2.17 -12.37 -1.75
CA HIS A 57 1.86 -11.89 -0.40
C HIS A 57 2.39 -10.48 -0.07
N GLU A 58 3.35 -9.97 -0.84
CA GLU A 58 3.88 -8.61 -0.67
C GLU A 58 3.15 -7.60 -1.58
N LYS A 59 2.34 -8.07 -2.54
CA LYS A 59 1.59 -7.23 -3.48
C LYS A 59 0.08 -7.15 -3.18
N GLU A 60 -0.43 -7.90 -2.22
CA GLU A 60 -1.85 -7.83 -1.81
C GLU A 60 -2.17 -6.68 -0.86
N ILE A 61 -1.17 -5.89 -0.44
CA ILE A 61 -1.37 -4.65 0.30
C ILE A 61 -1.05 -3.51 -0.68
N ILE A 62 -2.05 -2.69 -1.02
CA ILE A 62 -2.02 -1.54 -1.95
C ILE A 62 -2.36 -1.88 -3.42
N GLN A 63 -3.50 -2.54 -3.65
CA GLN A 63 -4.41 -2.02 -4.67
C GLN A 63 -5.35 -1.01 -3.99
N LEU A 64 -4.80 0.14 -3.58
CA LEU A 64 -5.66 1.30 -3.40
C LEU A 64 -6.24 1.59 -4.79
N ARG A 65 -7.53 1.31 -4.99
CA ARG A 65 -8.31 2.09 -5.93
C ARG A 65 -8.20 3.52 -5.41
N LEU A 66 -7.19 4.24 -5.87
CA LEU A 66 -7.08 5.68 -5.75
C LEU A 66 -8.14 6.25 -6.71
N ASN A 67 -9.42 5.96 -6.42
CA ASN A 67 -10.49 6.80 -6.89
C ASN A 67 -10.19 8.14 -6.23
N ASP A 68 -10.06 9.20 -7.00
CA ASP A 68 -9.89 10.54 -6.48
C ASP A 68 -11.15 10.93 -5.67
N THR A 69 -11.22 10.47 -4.42
CA THR A 69 -12.28 10.81 -3.47
C THR A 69 -12.18 12.27 -3.04
N ASN A 70 -11.08 12.96 -3.39
CA ASN A 70 -10.84 14.37 -3.17
C ASN A 70 -12.05 15.25 -3.54
N ALA A 71 -12.71 14.94 -4.66
CA ALA A 71 -13.88 15.70 -5.10
C ALA A 71 -15.06 15.53 -4.13
N ILE A 72 -15.35 14.28 -3.73
CA ILE A 72 -16.38 13.92 -2.74
C ILE A 72 -16.04 14.50 -1.37
N GLU A 73 -14.78 14.40 -0.94
CA GLU A 73 -14.31 14.96 0.33
C GLU A 73 -14.52 16.47 0.39
N ASN A 74 -14.18 17.19 -0.68
CA ASN A 74 -14.36 18.63 -0.73
C ASN A 74 -15.84 19.00 -0.77
N PHE A 75 -16.65 18.24 -1.51
CA PHE A 75 -18.11 18.40 -1.55
C PHE A 75 -18.72 18.25 -0.15
N VAL A 76 -18.39 17.17 0.57
CA VAL A 76 -18.86 16.93 1.95
C VAL A 76 -18.33 17.98 2.92
N LYS A 77 -17.07 18.42 2.79
CA LYS A 77 -16.53 19.52 3.62
C LYS A 77 -17.30 20.81 3.45
N ASN A 78 -17.64 21.18 2.21
CA ASN A 78 -18.42 22.38 1.93
C ASN A 78 -19.84 22.27 2.47
N PHE A 79 -20.48 21.12 2.27
CA PHE A 79 -21.77 20.83 2.86
C PHE A 79 -21.73 20.93 4.38
N ALA A 80 -20.79 20.24 5.05
CA ALA A 80 -20.70 20.24 6.51
C ALA A 80 -20.48 21.66 7.07
N LYS A 81 -19.63 22.46 6.43
CA LYS A 81 -19.44 23.86 6.81
C LYS A 81 -20.74 24.66 6.78
N ALA A 82 -21.55 24.50 5.74
CA ALA A 82 -22.83 25.19 5.61
C ALA A 82 -23.91 24.60 6.53
N TYR A 83 -23.94 23.28 6.69
CA TYR A 83 -24.98 22.58 7.45
C TYR A 83 -24.85 22.81 8.96
N TYR A 84 -23.63 22.74 9.51
CA TYR A 84 -23.35 22.87 10.94
C TYR A 84 -22.94 24.27 11.39
N SER A 85 -22.85 25.25 10.46
CA SER A 85 -22.76 26.66 10.85
C SER A 85 -24.16 27.27 10.80
N TRP A 86 -24.59 27.89 11.89
CA TRP A 86 -25.88 28.57 11.95
C TRP A 86 -25.80 29.87 12.74
N ASP A 87 -26.66 30.79 12.36
CA ASP A 87 -26.89 32.07 13.01
C ASP A 87 -28.39 32.39 12.92
N THR A 88 -28.86 33.29 13.77
CA THR A 88 -30.28 33.62 13.96
C THR A 88 -30.74 34.80 13.11
N SER A 89 -29.79 35.53 12.51
CA SER A 89 -30.10 36.61 11.56
C SER A 89 -30.80 36.06 10.32
N LYS A 90 -31.81 36.78 9.84
CA LYS A 90 -32.62 36.38 8.68
C LYS A 90 -31.74 36.17 7.44
N GLU A 91 -30.76 37.06 7.26
CA GLU A 91 -29.79 37.02 6.18
C GLU A 91 -28.93 35.76 6.23
N ALA A 92 -28.50 35.32 7.42
CA ALA A 92 -27.71 34.11 7.58
C ALA A 92 -28.53 32.84 7.33
N ILE A 93 -29.80 32.82 7.74
CA ILE A 93 -30.71 31.70 7.48
C ILE A 93 -30.95 31.55 5.97
N GLU A 94 -31.22 32.65 5.26
CA GLU A 94 -31.40 32.65 3.80
C GLU A 94 -30.11 32.25 3.05
N ALA A 95 -28.95 32.76 3.49
CA ALA A 95 -27.66 32.39 2.93
C ALA A 95 -27.35 30.90 3.12
N ARG A 96 -27.56 30.38 4.34
CA ARG A 96 -27.41 28.95 4.66
C ARG A 96 -28.32 28.09 3.79
N THR A 97 -29.60 28.46 3.67
CA THR A 97 -30.57 27.73 2.85
C THR A 97 -30.12 27.67 1.39
N THR A 98 -29.61 28.79 0.87
CA THR A 98 -29.07 28.86 -0.48
C THR A 98 -27.85 27.95 -0.68
N GLU A 99 -26.89 27.95 0.24
CA GLU A 99 -25.69 27.10 0.13
C GLU A 99 -26.02 25.61 0.26
N ILE A 100 -26.87 25.24 1.23
CA ILE A 100 -27.28 23.86 1.45
C ILE A 100 -28.11 23.33 0.27
N SER A 101 -28.93 24.17 -0.36
CA SER A 101 -29.74 23.78 -1.53
C SER A 101 -28.91 23.31 -2.73
N LYS A 102 -27.64 23.73 -2.83
CA LYS A 102 -26.72 23.29 -3.88
C LYS A 102 -26.26 21.85 -3.68
N CYS A 103 -26.35 21.35 -2.44
CA CYS A 103 -25.83 20.03 -2.05
C CYS A 103 -26.96 19.02 -1.81
N LEU A 104 -28.15 19.47 -1.39
CA LEU A 104 -29.27 18.60 -1.00
C LEU A 104 -30.31 18.44 -2.11
N THR A 105 -30.98 17.30 -2.15
CA THR A 105 -32.23 17.12 -2.92
C THR A 105 -33.36 18.01 -2.39
N LYS A 106 -34.38 18.29 -3.21
CA LYS A 106 -35.55 19.09 -2.77
C LYS A 106 -36.23 18.50 -1.54
N GLU A 107 -36.40 17.18 -1.51
CA GLU A 107 -37.00 16.49 -0.37
C GLU A 107 -36.21 16.71 0.93
N LEU A 108 -34.88 16.66 0.87
CA LEU A 108 -34.04 16.95 2.02
C LEU A 108 -34.04 18.45 2.38
N GLN A 109 -34.19 19.35 1.42
CA GLN A 109 -34.33 20.78 1.70
C GLN A 109 -35.62 21.04 2.50
N ASP A 110 -36.73 20.45 2.08
CA ASP A 110 -38.03 20.57 2.76
C ASP A 110 -37.96 19.99 4.18
N LEU A 111 -37.30 18.83 4.35
CA LEU A 111 -37.09 18.22 5.68
C LEU A 111 -36.22 19.05 6.62
N ASN A 112 -35.35 19.90 6.09
CA ASN A 112 -34.43 20.73 6.87
C ASN A 112 -34.90 22.18 7.05
N ALA A 113 -36.06 22.57 6.47
CA ALA A 113 -36.52 23.96 6.45
C ALA A 113 -36.65 24.59 7.85
N ASP A 114 -37.09 23.81 8.84
CA ASP A 114 -37.36 24.29 10.20
C ASP A 114 -36.22 23.98 11.20
N THR A 115 -35.04 23.56 10.73
CA THR A 115 -33.93 23.17 11.63
C THR A 115 -33.33 24.35 12.39
N ILE A 116 -33.22 25.53 11.77
CA ILE A 116 -32.70 26.75 12.40
C ILE A 116 -33.81 27.78 12.47
N ARG A 117 -34.14 28.21 13.69
CA ARG A 117 -35.23 29.13 13.97
C ARG A 117 -34.67 30.41 14.62
N THR A 118 -35.35 31.52 14.42
CA THR A 118 -34.92 32.84 14.92
C THR A 118 -34.96 32.97 16.45
N ASP A 119 -35.60 32.03 17.15
CA ASP A 119 -35.72 31.96 18.61
C ASP A 119 -34.62 31.12 19.29
N ILE A 120 -33.69 30.52 18.52
CA ILE A 120 -32.57 29.76 19.08
C ILE A 120 -31.56 30.73 19.73
N PRO A 121 -31.18 30.57 21.00
CA PRO A 121 -30.28 31.50 21.68
C PRO A 121 -28.79 31.30 21.31
N THR A 122 -28.50 30.29 20.51
CA THR A 122 -27.15 29.87 20.14
C THR A 122 -26.84 30.11 18.68
N SER A 123 -25.57 30.37 18.39
CA SER A 123 -25.00 30.33 17.04
C SER A 123 -23.83 29.36 17.01
N ALA A 124 -23.49 28.83 15.84
CA ALA A 124 -22.31 28.01 15.69
C ALA A 124 -21.53 28.34 14.44
N THR A 125 -20.21 28.17 14.55
CA THR A 125 -19.28 28.31 13.45
C THR A 125 -18.38 27.09 13.37
N VAL A 126 -18.37 26.44 12.22
CA VAL A 126 -17.47 25.32 11.95
C VAL A 126 -16.05 25.84 11.79
N THR A 127 -15.11 25.32 12.57
CA THR A 127 -13.69 25.68 12.51
C THR A 127 -12.91 24.75 11.60
N ASN A 128 -13.25 23.46 11.62
CA ASN A 128 -12.55 22.42 10.88
C ASN A 128 -13.48 21.25 10.53
N VAL A 129 -13.20 20.60 9.40
CA VAL A 129 -13.90 19.39 8.96
C VAL A 129 -12.87 18.40 8.46
N LEU A 130 -12.81 17.23 9.10
CA LEU A 130 -11.90 16.14 8.75
C LEU A 130 -12.71 15.00 8.13
N VAL A 131 -12.38 14.61 6.91
CA VAL A 131 -12.97 13.41 6.31
C VAL A 131 -12.05 12.24 6.62
N TRP A 132 -12.60 11.22 7.25
CA TRP A 132 -11.85 10.07 7.72
C TRP A 132 -11.87 8.92 6.73
N ASN A 133 -13.00 8.73 6.06
CA ASN A 133 -13.19 7.62 5.15
C ASN A 133 -14.26 7.96 4.11
N VAL A 134 -14.07 7.41 2.91
CA VAL A 134 -15.04 7.47 1.81
C VAL A 134 -15.14 6.06 1.26
N GLU A 135 -16.29 5.43 1.48
CA GLU A 135 -16.57 4.07 1.05
C GLU A 135 -17.63 4.08 -0.04
N GLN A 136 -17.37 3.38 -1.15
CA GLN A 136 -18.38 3.21 -2.19
C GLN A 136 -19.44 2.20 -1.73
N PHE A 137 -20.70 2.58 -1.87
CA PHE A 137 -21.86 1.75 -1.60
C PHE A 137 -22.65 1.57 -2.89
N GLY A 138 -22.69 0.35 -3.45
CA GLY A 138 -23.34 0.11 -4.74
C GLY A 138 -22.51 0.62 -5.92
N THR A 139 -23.18 1.18 -6.95
CA THR A 139 -22.51 1.68 -8.16
C THR A 139 -22.10 3.15 -8.06
N ASP A 140 -23.00 3.99 -7.58
CA ASP A 140 -22.89 5.45 -7.72
C ASP A 140 -23.01 6.19 -6.36
N ASP A 141 -23.29 5.46 -5.27
CA ASP A 141 -23.39 6.03 -3.93
C ASP A 141 -22.11 5.84 -3.13
N PHE A 142 -21.83 6.77 -2.24
CA PHE A 142 -20.68 6.80 -1.37
C PHE A 142 -21.09 7.17 0.05
N THR A 143 -20.61 6.41 1.01
CA THR A 143 -20.75 6.69 2.43
C THR A 143 -19.50 7.41 2.91
N VAL A 144 -19.66 8.60 3.47
CA VAL A 144 -18.56 9.45 3.91
C VAL A 144 -18.63 9.63 5.42
N ALA A 145 -17.57 9.21 6.11
CA ALA A 145 -17.40 9.42 7.55
C ALA A 145 -16.52 10.65 7.79
N TYR A 146 -17.02 11.60 8.56
CA TYR A 146 -16.33 12.87 8.81
C TYR A 146 -16.54 13.39 10.23
N GLU A 147 -15.60 14.19 10.69
CA GLU A 147 -15.60 14.89 11.98
C GLU A 147 -15.76 16.39 11.75
N VAL A 148 -16.58 17.02 12.59
CA VAL A 148 -16.85 18.45 12.57
C VAL A 148 -16.41 19.05 13.90
N ASP A 149 -15.47 19.98 13.83
CA ASP A 149 -15.10 20.84 14.95
C ASP A 149 -15.90 22.14 14.81
N GLN A 150 -16.68 22.47 15.83
CA GLN A 150 -17.53 23.65 15.85
C GLN A 150 -17.37 24.43 17.15
N GLN A 151 -17.51 25.76 17.03
CA GLN A 151 -17.60 26.67 18.16
C GLN A 151 -19.04 27.13 18.29
N VAL A 152 -19.70 26.68 19.35
CA VAL A 152 -21.08 27.08 19.68
C VAL A 152 -21.01 28.23 20.68
N LYS A 153 -21.74 29.31 20.40
CA LYS A 153 -21.82 30.49 21.25
C LYS A 153 -23.22 30.63 21.80
N GLU A 154 -23.31 30.91 23.09
CA GLU A 154 -24.54 31.26 23.79
C GLU A 154 -24.27 32.50 24.65
N GLY A 155 -24.73 33.66 24.19
CA GLY A 155 -24.32 34.95 24.78
C GLY A 155 -22.79 35.16 24.71
N GLU A 156 -22.15 35.35 25.86
CA GLU A 156 -20.68 35.50 25.95
C GLU A 156 -19.92 34.18 26.06
N GLN A 157 -20.61 33.06 26.31
CA GLN A 157 -19.98 31.76 26.48
C GLN A 157 -19.67 31.13 25.12
N THR A 158 -18.49 30.52 25.00
CA THR A 158 -18.08 29.76 23.82
C THR A 158 -17.70 28.35 24.22
N GLN A 159 -18.32 27.37 23.59
CA GLN A 159 -18.03 25.95 23.77
C GLN A 159 -17.47 25.37 22.48
N VAL A 160 -16.43 24.55 22.59
CA VAL A 160 -15.88 23.79 21.45
C VAL A 160 -16.49 22.40 21.50
N VAL A 161 -17.17 22.03 20.41
CA VAL A 161 -17.84 20.74 20.26
C VAL A 161 -17.21 20.04 19.07
N THR A 162 -16.86 18.76 19.26
CA THR A 162 -16.36 17.90 18.19
C THR A 162 -17.27 16.69 18.09
N GLU A 163 -17.86 16.48 16.92
CA GLU A 163 -18.80 15.39 16.66
C GLU A 163 -18.48 14.69 15.34
N ASN A 164 -18.84 13.40 15.30
CA ASN A 164 -18.58 12.53 14.16
C ASN A 164 -19.90 12.17 13.49
N TYR A 165 -19.89 12.14 12.16
CA TYR A 165 -21.07 11.95 11.35
C TYR A 165 -20.77 11.06 10.14
N ILE A 166 -21.83 10.44 9.62
CA ILE A 166 -21.82 9.74 8.35
C ILE A 166 -22.91 10.34 7.46
N VAL A 167 -22.56 10.57 6.19
CA VAL A 167 -23.49 11.06 5.15
C VAL A 167 -23.39 10.19 3.90
N THR A 168 -24.49 10.12 3.13
CA THR A 168 -24.52 9.43 1.84
C THR A 168 -24.53 10.44 0.70
N VAL A 169 -23.60 10.26 -0.24
CA VAL A 169 -23.43 11.09 -1.44
C VAL A 169 -23.63 10.23 -2.67
N HIS A 170 -24.53 10.65 -3.55
CA HIS A 170 -24.68 10.08 -4.88
C HIS A 170 -23.84 10.89 -5.88
N VAL A 171 -23.14 10.20 -6.78
CA VAL A 171 -22.35 10.81 -7.87
C VAL A 171 -22.92 10.34 -9.21
N ASP A 172 -23.39 11.27 -10.03
CA ASP A 172 -23.95 10.91 -11.33
C ASP A 172 -22.86 10.63 -12.38
N LYS A 173 -23.31 10.27 -13.60
CA LYS A 173 -22.42 9.93 -14.72
C LYS A 173 -21.58 11.12 -15.20
N ASP A 174 -22.03 12.34 -14.94
CA ASP A 174 -21.34 13.58 -15.30
C ASP A 174 -20.38 14.05 -14.18
N GLY A 175 -20.37 13.34 -13.05
CA GLY A 175 -19.54 13.63 -11.88
C GLY A 175 -20.15 14.69 -10.95
N ALA A 176 -21.40 15.08 -11.16
CA ALA A 176 -22.12 15.94 -10.22
C ALA A 176 -22.57 15.13 -9.00
N MET A 177 -22.60 15.80 -7.85
CA MET A 177 -22.78 15.16 -6.55
C MET A 177 -24.00 15.72 -5.85
N VAL A 178 -24.74 14.85 -5.16
CA VAL A 178 -25.88 15.23 -4.34
C VAL A 178 -25.93 14.39 -3.08
N ILE A 179 -26.31 14.99 -1.97
CA ILE A 179 -26.57 14.28 -0.73
C ILE A 179 -27.97 13.72 -0.79
N THR A 180 -28.08 12.40 -0.60
CA THR A 180 -29.35 11.66 -0.68
C THR A 180 -29.93 11.34 0.69
N LEU A 181 -29.11 11.38 1.75
CA LEU A 181 -29.53 11.15 3.13
C LEU A 181 -28.91 12.17 4.09
N ASN A 182 -29.71 12.66 5.05
CA ASN A 182 -29.23 13.55 6.09
C ASN A 182 -28.13 12.89 6.95
N PRO A 183 -27.17 13.68 7.49
CA PRO A 183 -26.12 13.16 8.35
C PRO A 183 -26.66 12.42 9.57
N THR A 184 -26.05 11.29 9.89
CA THR A 184 -26.33 10.52 11.11
C THR A 184 -25.11 10.51 12.02
N LEU A 185 -25.32 10.64 13.34
CA LEU A 185 -24.25 10.58 14.33
C LEU A 185 -23.48 9.26 14.24
N ALA A 186 -22.16 9.36 14.27
CA ALA A 186 -21.23 8.26 14.13
C ALA A 186 -20.33 8.15 15.39
N PRO A 187 -19.81 6.95 15.70
CA PRO A 187 -18.85 6.78 16.79
C PRO A 187 -17.57 7.57 16.51
N ALA A 188 -16.98 8.11 17.57
CA ALA A 188 -15.72 8.86 17.47
C ALA A 188 -14.58 7.96 17.00
N ILE A 189 -13.76 8.48 16.07
CA ILE A 189 -12.61 7.75 15.54
C ILE A 189 -11.48 7.76 16.56
N GLN A 190 -11.01 6.57 16.92
CA GLN A 190 -9.99 6.38 17.95
C GLN A 190 -8.66 5.99 17.35
N LYS A 191 -7.57 6.50 17.95
CA LYS A 191 -6.22 6.04 17.65
C LYS A 191 -6.12 4.54 17.95
N SER A 192 -5.50 3.81 17.03
CA SER A 192 -5.19 2.40 17.25
C SER A 192 -4.27 2.23 18.45
N LYS A 193 -4.52 1.19 19.26
CA LYS A 193 -3.65 0.77 20.37
C LYS A 193 -2.44 -0.07 19.89
N TYR A 194 -2.22 -0.12 18.58
CA TYR A 194 -1.14 -0.90 17.98
C TYR A 194 0.23 -0.34 18.38
N GLU A 195 1.04 -1.17 19.01
CA GLU A 195 2.46 -0.94 19.20
C GLU A 195 3.24 -1.90 18.28
N PRO A 196 4.14 -1.39 17.42
CA PRO A 196 4.97 -2.24 16.58
C PRO A 196 5.76 -3.23 17.44
N LYS A 197 5.62 -4.53 17.16
CA LYS A 197 6.47 -5.55 17.80
C LYS A 197 7.92 -5.30 17.39
N ALA A 198 8.82 -5.25 18.37
CA ALA A 198 10.25 -5.30 18.08
C ALA A 198 10.54 -6.58 17.30
N GLN A 199 11.17 -6.48 16.13
CA GLN A 199 11.64 -7.66 15.41
C GLN A 199 12.69 -8.35 16.30
N GLU A 200 12.39 -9.58 16.72
CA GLU A 200 13.36 -10.40 17.43
C GLU A 200 14.55 -10.66 16.50
N ALA A 201 15.74 -10.28 16.97
CA ALA A 201 16.95 -10.55 16.25
C ALA A 201 17.28 -12.04 16.38
N ASP A 202 17.35 -12.79 15.27
CA ASP A 202 18.02 -14.09 15.28
C ASP A 202 19.48 -13.84 15.68
N VAL A 203 19.80 -14.21 16.92
CA VAL A 203 21.09 -13.99 17.55
C VAL A 203 22.15 -14.83 16.84
N SER A 204 22.91 -14.19 15.96
CA SER A 204 24.25 -14.62 15.55
C SER A 204 24.93 -13.48 14.78
N GLY A 205 25.27 -12.40 15.48
CA GLY A 205 26.04 -11.31 14.89
C GLY A 205 26.06 -10.11 15.81
N THR A 206 27.16 -9.96 16.53
CA THR A 206 27.54 -8.79 17.32
C THR A 206 27.00 -7.46 16.77
N CYS A 207 26.38 -6.66 17.64
CA CYS A 207 26.21 -5.22 17.41
C CYS A 207 27.60 -4.59 17.32
N LEU A 208 28.19 -4.54 16.13
CA LEU A 208 29.56 -4.05 15.91
C LEU A 208 29.68 -2.52 15.96
N LEU A 209 28.62 -1.79 16.33
CA LEU A 209 28.64 -0.31 16.41
C LEU A 209 27.95 0.25 17.66
N CYS A 210 27.96 -0.45 18.80
CA CYS A 210 27.57 0.17 20.08
C CYS A 210 28.72 0.40 21.06
N GLN A 211 29.98 0.31 20.61
CA GLN A 211 31.10 0.73 21.45
C GLN A 211 32.20 1.41 20.63
N ARG A 212 32.30 2.71 20.89
CA ARG A 212 33.34 3.69 20.53
C ARG A 212 32.89 4.71 19.48
N ARG A 213 33.12 5.98 19.85
CA ARG A 213 33.05 7.18 19.01
C ARG A 213 33.58 6.86 17.60
N CYS A 214 32.69 6.63 16.63
CA CYS A 214 33.11 6.52 15.24
C CYS A 214 33.40 7.92 14.72
N ALA A 215 34.69 8.24 14.64
CA ALA A 215 35.23 9.33 13.86
C ALA A 215 34.97 9.03 12.36
N CYS A 216 33.92 9.63 11.80
CA CYS A 216 33.74 9.69 10.36
C CYS A 216 34.40 10.98 9.86
N SER A 217 35.62 10.87 9.31
CA SER A 217 36.38 12.00 8.75
C SER A 217 36.12 12.20 7.26
N CYS A 218 34.87 12.06 6.80
CA CYS A 218 34.47 12.41 5.43
C CYS A 218 33.14 13.17 5.48
N ILE A 219 33.09 14.27 4.73
CA ILE A 219 32.05 15.33 4.68
C ILE A 219 32.30 16.46 5.70
N ARG A 220 33.44 17.14 5.54
CA ARG A 220 33.59 18.54 5.94
C ARG A 220 32.97 19.42 4.84
N ARG A 221 31.70 19.79 5.01
CA ARG A 221 31.16 21.16 4.80
C ARG A 221 29.63 21.10 4.82
N LEU A 222 29.06 21.80 5.80
CA LEU A 222 27.65 22.16 5.95
C LEU A 222 26.66 20.99 6.14
N CYS A 223 26.34 20.69 7.41
CA CYS A 223 24.97 20.56 7.95
C CYS A 223 24.98 19.83 9.30
N ILE A 224 24.19 20.35 10.24
CA ILE A 224 24.02 19.88 11.62
C ILE A 224 23.20 18.59 11.59
N PHE A 225 23.83 17.45 11.28
CA PHE A 225 23.21 16.13 11.41
C PHE A 225 23.72 15.47 12.69
N ARG A 226 22.85 15.34 13.70
CA ARG A 226 23.08 14.38 14.78
C ARG A 226 22.37 13.09 14.38
N THR A 227 23.13 12.10 13.94
CA THR A 227 22.62 10.75 13.74
C THR A 227 22.21 10.19 15.11
N GLY A 228 20.95 9.78 15.23
CA GLY A 228 20.45 9.05 16.40
C GLY A 228 20.94 7.60 16.38
N LYS A 229 20.51 6.82 17.39
CA LYS A 229 20.78 5.38 17.48
C LYS A 229 20.45 4.69 16.14
N SER A 230 21.44 4.08 15.51
CA SER A 230 21.25 3.22 14.34
C SER A 230 21.20 1.77 14.81
N CYS A 231 20.16 1.04 14.40
CA CYS A 231 20.02 -0.39 14.66
C CYS A 231 20.20 -1.13 13.33
N LEU A 232 21.18 -2.04 13.29
CA LEU A 232 21.45 -2.87 12.12
C LEU A 232 21.02 -4.30 12.45
N TYR A 233 20.21 -4.91 11.61
CA TYR A 233 19.78 -6.29 11.71
C TYR A 233 20.21 -7.08 10.48
N GLN A 234 20.84 -8.23 10.68
CA GLN A 234 21.34 -9.07 9.60
C GLN A 234 20.34 -10.21 9.32
N ARG A 235 19.81 -10.29 8.09
CA ARG A 235 18.94 -11.38 7.67
C ARG A 235 19.54 -12.08 6.45
N ARG A 236 20.11 -13.27 6.67
CA ARG A 236 20.71 -14.17 5.66
C ARG A 236 21.87 -13.58 4.84
N ARG A 237 21.61 -12.68 3.88
CA ARG A 237 22.60 -12.04 2.96
C ARG A 237 22.43 -10.52 2.79
N ASN A 238 21.31 -9.97 3.25
CA ASN A 238 21.04 -8.53 3.21
C ASN A 238 21.02 -8.00 4.65
N LEU A 239 21.48 -6.77 4.83
CA LEU A 239 21.50 -6.10 6.12
C LEU A 239 20.42 -5.03 6.15
N LYS A 240 19.42 -5.18 7.02
CA LYS A 240 18.42 -4.14 7.24
C LYS A 240 18.98 -3.11 8.22
N ALA A 241 18.96 -1.84 7.85
CA ALA A 241 19.47 -0.74 8.64
C ALA A 241 18.33 0.23 8.96
N SER A 242 18.00 0.39 10.25
CA SER A 242 17.08 1.43 10.70
C SER A 242 17.89 2.62 11.21
N VAL A 243 17.74 3.77 10.54
CA VAL A 243 18.46 5.01 10.84
C VAL A 243 17.47 6.09 11.23
N SER A 244 17.69 6.70 12.41
CA SER A 244 16.97 7.90 12.84
C SER A 244 17.88 9.12 12.70
N VAL A 245 17.46 10.11 11.91
CA VAL A 245 18.19 11.36 11.71
C VAL A 245 17.45 12.49 12.44
N LYS A 246 18.15 13.20 13.33
CA LYS A 246 17.62 14.38 14.02
C LYS A 246 18.36 15.62 13.50
N TYR A 247 17.63 16.58 12.96
CA TYR A 247 18.20 17.80 12.40
C TYR A 247 17.36 19.03 12.79
N LEU A 248 18.03 20.18 12.89
CA LEU A 248 17.38 21.46 13.14
C LEU A 248 16.96 22.08 11.81
N ASP A 249 15.67 22.26 11.62
CA ASP A 249 15.16 22.92 10.42
C ASP A 249 15.40 24.43 10.51
N ASN A 250 16.15 24.98 9.55
CA ASN A 250 16.58 26.37 9.60
C ASN A 250 15.43 27.38 9.44
N LYS A 251 14.30 26.98 8.85
CA LYS A 251 13.13 27.86 8.61
C LYS A 251 12.19 27.89 9.81
N SER A 252 11.75 26.73 10.26
CA SER A 252 10.81 26.59 11.38
C SER A 252 11.49 26.70 12.75
N LYS A 253 12.83 26.62 12.81
CA LYS A 253 13.62 26.48 14.06
C LYS A 253 13.18 25.26 14.91
N MET A 254 12.38 24.36 14.35
CA MET A 254 11.92 23.14 14.99
C MET A 254 12.95 22.03 14.75
N THR A 255 13.20 21.22 15.77
CA THR A 255 13.98 20.01 15.59
C THR A 255 13.11 18.92 14.97
N ARG A 256 13.44 18.47 13.77
CA ARG A 256 12.73 17.40 13.06
C ARG A 256 13.45 16.07 13.24
N ILE A 257 12.67 14.99 13.28
CA ILE A 257 13.17 13.62 13.32
C ILE A 257 12.61 12.90 12.11
N SER A 258 13.50 12.27 11.34
CA SER A 258 13.14 11.40 10.22
C SER A 258 13.70 10.01 10.48
N GLN A 259 12.90 8.99 10.25
CA GLN A 259 13.30 7.59 10.38
C GLN A 259 13.25 6.94 9.00
N TYR A 260 14.29 6.17 8.71
CA TYR A 260 14.44 5.45 7.45
C TYR A 260 14.82 4.00 7.76
N GLU A 261 14.24 3.06 7.02
CA GLU A 261 14.65 1.66 7.02
C GLU A 261 15.21 1.37 5.63
N PHE A 262 16.44 0.85 5.58
CA PHE A 262 17.13 0.53 4.34
C PHE A 262 17.51 -0.94 4.30
N VAL A 263 17.56 -1.52 3.11
CA VAL A 263 18.18 -2.83 2.87
C VAL A 263 19.53 -2.61 2.19
N LEU A 264 20.61 -2.98 2.88
CA LEU A 264 21.96 -2.94 2.36
C LEU A 264 22.36 -4.29 1.77
N HIS A 265 22.92 -4.24 0.56
CA HIS A 265 23.54 -5.39 -0.10
C HIS A 265 25.06 -5.19 -0.20
N LYS A 266 25.82 -6.27 -0.06
CA LYS A 266 27.28 -6.24 -0.14
C LYS A 266 27.74 -6.93 -1.42
N ASP A 267 28.12 -6.13 -2.41
CA ASP A 267 28.89 -6.57 -3.58
C ASP A 267 30.39 -6.37 -3.28
N ASP A 268 30.93 -5.19 -3.57
CA ASP A 268 32.29 -4.75 -3.20
C ASP A 268 32.29 -3.68 -2.08
N ASN A 269 31.32 -2.75 -2.15
CA ASN A 269 30.99 -1.76 -1.13
C ASN A 269 29.51 -1.91 -0.74
N TRP A 270 29.14 -1.52 0.48
CA TRP A 270 27.73 -1.52 0.91
C TRP A 270 26.93 -0.52 0.07
N LYS A 271 25.89 -1.00 -0.60
CA LYS A 271 24.95 -0.17 -1.37
C LYS A 271 23.57 -0.26 -0.75
N ILE A 272 22.88 0.87 -0.68
CA ILE A 272 21.44 0.94 -0.37
C ILE A 272 20.71 0.46 -1.61
N VAL A 273 19.95 -0.62 -1.48
CA VAL A 273 19.17 -1.20 -2.58
C VAL A 273 17.72 -0.76 -2.51
N GLU A 274 17.20 -0.61 -1.29
CA GLU A 274 15.80 -0.25 -0.98
C GLU A 274 15.76 0.54 0.33
#